data_AF-A0A8S0YB39-F1
#
_entry.id   AF-A0A8S0YB39-F1
#
_cell.length_a   1.000
_cell.length_b   1.000
_cell.length_c   1.000
_cell.angle_alpha   90.00
_cell.angle_beta   90.00
_cell.angle_gamma   90.00
#
_symmetry.space_group_name_H-M   'P 1'
#
loop_
_entity.id
_entity.type
_entity.pdbx_description
1 polymer ?
#
loop_
_entity_poly.entity_id
_entity_poly.type
_entity_poly.pdbx_seq_one_letter_code
_entity_poly.pdbx_strand_id
1 'polypeptide(L)' 'MDFQFMGGSMGSVVGEKITRLIEYATNKSLPVIIVCASGGARMQEGSLSLMQMAKISSALYNYQLNKSYSM' A
#
# COMPACT_ATOMS: atom_id res chain seq x y z
N MET A 1 -1.68 -1.43 10.02
CA MET A 1 -2.38 -0.14 10.19
C MET A 1 -2.98 -0.12 11.58
N ASP A 2 -2.86 0.98 12.31
CA ASP A 2 -3.38 1.07 13.68
C ASP A 2 -4.84 1.48 13.65
N PHE A 3 -5.75 0.55 13.98
CA PHE A 3 -7.18 0.81 13.95
C PHE A 3 -7.62 1.84 15.00
N GLN A 4 -6.87 1.96 16.12
CA GLN A 4 -7.16 2.96 17.16
C GLN A 4 -6.98 4.38 16.64
N PHE A 5 -6.14 4.55 15.61
CA PHE A 5 -5.93 5.83 14.97
C PHE A 5 -6.86 6.00 13.76
N MET A 6 -7.90 6.83 13.92
CA MET A 6 -8.84 7.18 12.85
C MET A 6 -9.44 5.96 12.13
N GLY A 7 -9.76 4.89 12.86
CA GLY A 7 -10.30 3.63 12.31
C GLY A 7 -9.32 2.91 11.38
N GLY A 8 -8.01 3.16 11.51
CA GLY A 8 -6.99 2.63 10.62
C GLY A 8 -7.11 3.16 9.19
N SER A 9 -7.81 4.28 8.98
CA SER A 9 -8.00 4.87 7.65
C SER A 9 -6.68 5.29 7.03
N MET A 10 -6.54 5.00 5.75
CA MET A 10 -5.35 5.29 4.96
C MET A 10 -5.43 6.70 4.36
N GLY A 11 -4.54 7.57 4.84
CA GLY A 11 -4.26 8.87 4.23
C GLY A 11 -3.04 8.84 3.31
N SER A 12 -2.64 10.01 2.82
CA SER A 12 -1.53 10.22 1.88
C SER A 12 -0.22 9.60 2.38
N VAL A 13 0.12 9.83 3.66
CA VAL A 13 1.38 9.36 4.26
C VAL A 13 1.40 7.83 4.42
N VAL A 14 0.29 7.24 4.85
CA VAL A 14 0.19 5.78 5.02
C VAL A 14 0.26 5.10 3.66
N GLY A 15 -0.44 5.64 2.66
CA GLY A 15 -0.40 5.16 1.30
C GLY A 15 0.99 5.15 0.67
N GLU A 16 1.73 6.25 0.84
CA GLU A 16 3.09 6.38 0.35
C GLU A 16 4.05 5.40 1.04
N LYS A 17 3.93 5.22 2.37
CA LYS A 17 4.75 4.24 3.10
C LYS A 17 4.55 2.81 2.59
N ILE A 18 3.29 2.42 2.32
CA ILE A 18 2.98 1.08 1.81
C ILE A 18 3.52 0.90 0.40
N THR A 19 3.32 1.90 -0.47
CA THR A 19 3.82 1.89 -1.85
C THR A 19 5.34 1.69 -1.87
N ARG A 20 6.09 2.50 -1.09
CA ARG A 20 7.54 2.39 -1.00
C ARG A 20 8.02 1.07 -0.40
N LEU A 21 7.27 0.49 0.54
CA LEU A 21 7.58 -0.83 1.09
C LEU A 21 7.47 -1.91 0.01
N ILE A 22 6.41 -1.87 -0.80
CA ILE A 22 6.21 -2.79 -1.92
C ILE A 22 7.34 -2.63 -2.93
N GLU A 23 7.63 -1.41 -3.38
CA GLU A 23 8.71 -1.12 -4.33
C GLU A 23 10.09 -1.59 -3.82
N TYR A 24 10.37 -1.33 -2.54
CA TYR A 24 11.60 -1.79 -1.91
C TYR A 24 11.71 -3.32 -1.93
N ALA A 25 10.64 -4.02 -1.58
CA ALA A 25 10.61 -5.47 -1.60
C ALA A 25 10.68 -6.03 -3.02
N THR A 26 10.05 -5.39 -4.01
CA THR A 26 10.21 -5.73 -5.45
C THR A 26 11.68 -5.67 -5.84
N ASN A 27 12.36 -4.56 -5.54
CA ASN A 27 13.76 -4.34 -5.92
C ASN A 27 14.75 -5.27 -5.22
N LYS A 28 14.38 -5.80 -4.04
CA LYS A 28 15.22 -6.70 -3.24
C LYS A 28 14.78 -8.16 -3.33
N SER A 29 13.77 -8.47 -4.16
CA SER A 29 13.15 -9.79 -4.27
C SER A 29 12.73 -10.39 -2.91
N LEU A 30 12.21 -9.55 -2.02
CA LEU A 30 11.78 -9.95 -0.69
C LEU A 30 10.29 -10.31 -0.65
N PRO A 31 9.88 -11.27 0.19
CA PRO A 31 8.46 -11.51 0.44
C PRO A 31 7.80 -10.31 1.12
N VAL A 32 6.61 -9.94 0.68
CA VAL A 32 5.79 -8.88 1.27
C VAL A 32 4.61 -9.50 2.00
N ILE A 33 4.45 -9.16 3.28
CA ILE A 33 3.28 -9.53 4.09
C ILE A 33 2.69 -8.23 4.64
N ILE A 34 1.42 -7.95 4.33
CA ILE A 34 0.70 -6.78 4.81
C ILE A 34 -0.50 -7.26 5.63
N VAL A 35 -0.54 -6.86 6.90
CA VAL A 35 -1.69 -7.09 7.78
C VAL A 35 -2.58 -5.85 7.76
N CYS A 36 -3.79 -6.02 7.21
CA CYS A 36 -4.73 -4.93 7.00
C CYS A 36 -5.80 -4.91 8.10
N ALA A 37 -5.86 -3.81 8.84
CA ALA A 37 -6.98 -3.44 9.70
C ALA A 37 -7.29 -1.97 9.41
N SER A 38 -8.29 -1.71 8.57
CA SER A 38 -8.56 -0.38 8.03
C SER A 38 -10.02 -0.18 7.70
N GLY A 39 -10.54 1.01 8.00
CA GLY A 39 -11.84 1.50 7.51
C GLY A 39 -11.82 2.03 6.07
N GLY A 40 -10.69 1.95 5.35
CA GLY A 40 -10.56 2.39 3.95
C GLY A 40 -9.81 3.71 3.78
N ALA A 41 -10.12 4.45 2.71
CA ALA A 41 -9.51 5.75 2.45
C ALA A 41 -9.94 6.80 3.48
N ARG A 42 -9.00 7.65 3.92
CA ARG A 42 -9.28 8.71 4.89
C ARG A 42 -10.02 9.88 4.23
N MET A 43 -11.33 9.94 4.44
CA MET A 43 -12.23 10.94 3.87
C MET A 43 -11.81 12.39 4.17
N GLN A 44 -11.14 12.62 5.30
CA GLN A 44 -10.64 13.95 5.72
C GLN A 44 -9.59 14.53 4.76
N GLU A 45 -8.83 13.69 4.06
CA GLU A 45 -7.88 14.14 3.03
C GLU A 45 -8.47 14.04 1.61
N GLY A 46 -9.73 13.62 1.47
CA GLY A 46 -10.47 13.59 0.21
C GLY A 46 -9.84 12.73 -0.88
N SER A 47 -9.72 13.30 -2.08
CA SER A 47 -9.20 12.62 -3.28
C SER A 47 -7.76 12.13 -3.13
N LEU A 48 -6.94 12.78 -2.31
CA LEU A 48 -5.55 12.39 -2.07
C LEU A 48 -5.48 10.99 -1.44
N SER A 49 -6.35 10.69 -0.47
CA SER A 49 -6.44 9.34 0.13
C SER A 49 -6.88 8.27 -0.86
N LEU A 50 -7.79 8.62 -1.78
CA LEU A 50 -8.25 7.68 -2.79
C LEU A 50 -7.14 7.35 -3.80
N MET A 51 -6.38 8.37 -4.23
CA MET A 51 -5.24 8.19 -5.14
C MET A 51 -4.20 7.21 -4.59
N GLN A 52 -4.00 7.19 -3.26
CA GLN A 52 -3.10 6.22 -2.64
C GLN A 52 -3.51 4.77 -2.85
N MET A 53 -4.82 4.47 -2.87
CA MET A 53 -5.29 3.11 -3.17
C MET A 53 -4.88 2.68 -4.58
N ALA A 54 -4.97 3.58 -5.55
CA ALA A 54 -4.52 3.32 -6.92
C ALA A 54 -2.99 3.12 -6.98
N LYS A 55 -2.20 3.92 -6.27
CA LYS A 55 -0.73 3.75 -6.20
C LYS A 55 -0.35 2.38 -5.64
N ILE A 56 -0.96 1.97 -4.53
CA ILE A 56 -0.70 0.66 -3.91
C ILE A 56 -1.09 -0.48 -4.87
N SER A 57 -2.24 -0.37 -5.53
CA SER A 57 -2.70 -1.37 -6.50
C SER A 57 -1.71 -1.53 -7.66
N SER A 58 -1.22 -0.42 -8.22
CA SER A 58 -0.21 -0.43 -9.28
C SER A 58 1.12 -1.03 -8.81
N ALA A 59 1.59 -0.68 -7.61
CA ALA A 59 2.82 -1.24 -7.04
C ALA A 59 2.70 -2.76 -6.80
N LEU A 60 1.56 -3.23 -6.29
CA LEU A 60 1.28 -4.67 -6.11
C LEU A 60 1.27 -5.43 -7.44
N TYR A 61 0.64 -4.85 -8.47
CA TYR A 61 0.63 -5.44 -9.80
C TYR A 61 2.05 -5.61 -10.36
N ASN A 62 2.88 -4.59 -10.22
CA ASN A 62 4.29 -4.65 -10.61
C ASN A 62 5.09 -5.68 -9.79
N TYR A 63 4.85 -5.77 -8.48
CA TYR A 63 5.47 -6.79 -7.62
C TYR A 63 5.12 -8.22 -8.07
N GLN A 64 3.85 -8.47 -8.41
CA GLN A 64 3.39 -9.76 -8.90
C GLN A 64 4.05 -10.15 -10.23
N LEU A 65 4.12 -9.22 -11.19
CA LEU A 65 4.77 -9.47 -12.47
C LEU A 65 6.25 -9.83 -12.30
N ASN A 66 7.00 -9.08 -11.50
CA ASN A 66 8.42 -9.35 -11.27
C ASN A 66 8.65 -10.73 -10.64
N LYS A 67 7.74 -11.18 -9.76
CA LYS A 67 7.80 -12.52 -9.19
C LYS A 67 7.60 -13.62 -10.24
N SER A 68 6.69 -13.43 -11.19
CA SER A 68 6.44 -14.38 -12.28
C SER A 68 7.61 -14.54 -13.25
N TYR A 69 8.43 -13.50 -13.44
CA TYR A 69 9.64 -13.59 -14.29
C TYR A 69 10.86 -14.15 -13.56
N SER A 70 10.80 -14.25 -12.23
CA SER A 70 11.89 -14.74 -11.39
C SER A 70 11.75 -16.22 -11.01
N MET A 71 10.68 -16.89 -11.47
CA MET A 71 10.33 -18.29 -11.23
C MET A 71 10.48 -19.10 -12.50
#